data_AF-A0A7X7GRR6-F1
#
_entry.id   AF-A0A7X7GRR6-F1
#
_cell.length_a   1.000
_cell.length_b   1.000
_cell.length_c   1.000
_cell.angle_alpha   90.00
_cell.angle_beta   90.00
_cell.angle_gamma   90.00
#
_symmetry.space_group_name_H-M   'P 1'
#
loop_
_entity.id
_entity.type
_entity.pdbx_description
1 polymer ?
#
loop_
_entity_poly.entity_id
_entity_poly.type
_entity_poly.pdbx_seq_one_letter_code
_entity_poly.pdbx_strand_id
1 'polypeptide(L)'
;MNETVTAARTAREKLSSALAALQSPEAGNLIDTVAEPVAAAMSALHRIETSDGAALASAGPEALAGVRRALEALQTVPVDNPVVGEATANVAGSLGLVFQLAQSASQASAATTDPPAAMHAAPQPVVPAQAPIPVAEPALAQAPLAQA
;
A
#
# COMPACT_ATOMS: atom_id res chain seq x y z
N MET A 1 -22.89 4.12 -3.21
CA MET A 1 -22.15 2.95 -3.70
C MET A 1 -20.69 3.35 -3.80
N ASN A 2 -19.74 2.58 -3.25
CA ASN A 2 -18.32 2.95 -3.27
C ASN A 2 -17.69 2.60 -4.63
N GLU A 3 -17.12 3.58 -5.33
CA GLU A 3 -16.51 3.41 -6.66
C GLU A 3 -15.40 2.34 -6.66
N THR A 4 -14.60 2.28 -5.59
CA THR A 4 -13.55 1.26 -5.40
C THR A 4 -14.12 -0.15 -5.38
N VAL A 5 -15.24 -0.35 -4.68
CA VAL A 5 -15.90 -1.65 -4.56
C VAL A 5 -16.56 -2.03 -5.89
N THR A 6 -17.19 -1.09 -6.57
CA THR A 6 -17.75 -1.30 -7.91
C THR A 6 -16.65 -1.73 -8.89
N ALA A 7 -15.53 -1.02 -8.94
CA ALA A 7 -14.40 -1.36 -9.81
C ALA A 7 -13.80 -2.73 -9.48
N ALA A 8 -13.66 -3.08 -8.19
CA ALA A 8 -13.16 -4.39 -7.77
C ALA A 8 -14.10 -5.53 -8.20
N ARG A 9 -15.41 -5.35 -8.04
CA ARG A 9 -16.43 -6.30 -8.50
C ARG A 9 -16.37 -6.48 -10.02
N THR A 10 -16.39 -5.40 -10.79
CA THR A 10 -16.32 -5.45 -12.25
C THR A 10 -15.03 -6.14 -12.72
N ALA A 11 -13.89 -5.89 -12.06
CA ALA A 11 -12.64 -6.58 -12.36
C ALA A 11 -12.76 -8.10 -12.11
N ARG A 12 -13.38 -8.53 -11.02
CA ARG A 12 -13.63 -9.96 -10.75
C ARG A 12 -14.55 -10.60 -11.78
N GLU A 13 -15.60 -9.91 -12.21
CA GLU A 13 -16.50 -10.41 -13.25
C GLU A 13 -15.73 -10.65 -14.55
N LYS A 14 -14.87 -9.70 -14.96
CA LYS A 14 -14.00 -9.86 -16.13
C LYS A 14 -13.04 -11.04 -16.00
N LEU A 15 -12.40 -11.21 -14.84
CA LEU A 15 -11.55 -12.38 -14.57
C LEU A 15 -12.33 -13.69 -14.62
N SER A 16 -13.56 -13.72 -14.09
CA SER A 16 -14.42 -14.89 -14.17
C SER A 16 -14.81 -15.24 -15.61
N SER A 17 -15.07 -14.24 -16.45
CA SER A 17 -15.32 -14.43 -17.88
C SER A 17 -14.08 -14.96 -18.62
N ALA A 18 -12.88 -14.49 -18.26
CA ALA A 18 -11.65 -15.05 -18.79
C ALA A 18 -11.47 -16.54 -18.42
N LEU A 19 -11.73 -16.91 -17.17
CA LEU A 19 -11.67 -18.32 -16.75
C LEU A 19 -12.72 -19.17 -17.47
N ALA A 20 -13.93 -18.65 -17.66
CA ALA A 20 -14.98 -19.35 -18.40
C ALA A 20 -14.57 -19.63 -19.85
N ALA A 21 -13.95 -18.65 -20.53
CA ALA A 21 -13.41 -18.84 -21.87
C ALA A 21 -12.34 -19.95 -21.89
N LEU A 22 -11.41 -19.95 -20.93
CA LEU A 22 -10.33 -20.92 -20.82
C LEU A 22 -10.78 -22.34 -20.44
N GLN A 23 -12.03 -22.54 -20.02
CA GLN A 23 -12.60 -23.87 -19.81
C GLN A 23 -13.01 -24.55 -21.12
N SER A 24 -13.03 -23.82 -22.24
CA SER A 24 -13.26 -24.42 -23.55
C SER A 24 -12.15 -25.41 -23.91
N PRO A 25 -12.45 -26.58 -24.51
CA PRO A 25 -11.44 -27.54 -24.94
C PRO A 25 -10.42 -26.96 -25.92
N GLU A 26 -10.80 -25.91 -26.66
CA GLU A 26 -9.90 -25.21 -27.59
C GLU A 26 -8.77 -24.44 -26.89
N ALA A 27 -8.91 -24.13 -25.59
CA ALA A 27 -7.85 -23.51 -24.79
C ALA A 27 -6.76 -24.50 -24.35
N GLY A 28 -6.96 -25.81 -24.55
CA GLY A 28 -6.04 -26.86 -24.11
C GLY A 28 -5.84 -26.85 -22.59
N ASN A 29 -4.58 -26.90 -22.15
CA ASN A 29 -4.23 -26.93 -20.72
C ASN A 29 -3.89 -25.55 -20.14
N LEU A 30 -4.21 -24.46 -20.86
CA LEU A 30 -3.83 -23.11 -20.44
C LEU A 30 -4.44 -22.70 -19.09
N ILE A 31 -5.62 -23.25 -18.78
CA ILE A 31 -6.29 -23.06 -17.49
C ILE A 31 -5.40 -23.45 -16.30
N ASP A 32 -4.56 -24.47 -16.42
CA ASP A 32 -3.70 -24.96 -15.33
C ASP A 32 -2.65 -23.92 -14.92
N THR A 33 -2.11 -23.17 -15.90
CA THR A 33 -1.11 -22.13 -15.67
C THR A 33 -1.74 -20.78 -15.29
N VAL A 34 -2.95 -20.48 -15.77
CA VAL A 34 -3.62 -19.19 -15.54
C VAL A 34 -4.47 -19.19 -14.26
N ALA A 35 -4.95 -20.35 -13.80
CA ALA A 35 -5.86 -20.44 -12.65
C ALA A 35 -5.25 -19.90 -11.36
N GLU A 36 -4.01 -20.24 -11.02
CA GLU A 36 -3.35 -19.75 -9.80
C GLU A 36 -3.25 -18.21 -9.75
N PRO A 37 -2.63 -17.53 -10.73
CA PRO A 37 -2.51 -16.07 -10.69
C PRO A 37 -3.86 -15.35 -10.74
N VAL A 38 -4.86 -15.90 -11.44
CA VAL A 38 -6.22 -15.35 -11.44
C VAL A 38 -6.90 -15.52 -10.07
N ALA A 39 -6.76 -16.69 -9.43
CA ALA A 39 -7.32 -16.93 -8.10
C ALA A 39 -6.72 -15.97 -7.05
N ALA A 40 -5.40 -15.74 -7.12
CA ALA A 40 -4.73 -14.75 -6.28
C ALA A 40 -5.32 -13.34 -6.49
N ALA A 41 -5.52 -12.93 -7.74
CA ALA A 41 -6.14 -11.64 -8.07
C ALA A 41 -7.58 -11.55 -7.56
N MET A 42 -8.41 -12.58 -7.80
CA MET A 42 -9.80 -12.60 -7.33
C MET A 42 -9.91 -12.56 -5.81
N SER A 43 -9.00 -13.23 -5.09
CA SER A 43 -8.94 -13.21 -3.62
C SER A 43 -8.62 -11.80 -3.10
N ALA A 44 -7.62 -11.14 -3.69
CA ALA A 44 -7.26 -9.78 -3.34
C ALA A 44 -8.40 -8.78 -3.61
N LEU A 45 -9.05 -8.88 -4.78
CA LEU A 45 -10.22 -8.05 -5.12
C LEU A 45 -11.39 -8.31 -4.18
N HIS A 46 -11.63 -9.56 -3.80
CA HIS A 46 -12.67 -9.89 -2.84
C HIS A 46 -12.43 -9.25 -1.48
N ARG A 47 -11.18 -9.22 -1.00
CA ARG A 47 -10.82 -8.51 0.24
C ARG A 47 -11.13 -7.02 0.17
N ILE A 48 -10.93 -6.38 -0.99
CA ILE A 48 -11.30 -4.98 -1.22
C ILE A 48 -12.82 -4.82 -1.11
N GLU A 49 -13.60 -5.72 -1.72
CA GLU A 49 -15.06 -5.70 -1.64
C GLU A 49 -15.58 -5.89 -0.21
N THR A 50 -15.10 -6.92 0.50
CA THR A 50 -15.59 -7.26 1.85
C THR A 50 -15.17 -6.26 2.93
N SER A 51 -14.17 -5.43 2.63
CA SER A 51 -13.70 -4.37 3.52
C SER A 51 -14.22 -2.98 3.12
N ASP A 52 -15.16 -2.91 2.18
CA ASP A 52 -15.68 -1.66 1.62
C ASP A 52 -14.57 -0.72 1.10
N GLY A 53 -13.45 -1.27 0.64
CA GLY A 53 -12.29 -0.53 0.13
C GLY A 53 -11.17 -0.28 1.14
N ALA A 54 -11.35 -0.61 2.42
CA ALA A 54 -10.31 -0.37 3.44
C ALA A 54 -9.02 -1.16 3.19
N ALA A 55 -9.12 -2.35 2.57
CA ALA A 55 -7.96 -3.17 2.21
C ALA A 55 -7.22 -2.72 0.93
N LEU A 56 -7.65 -1.64 0.27
CA LEU A 56 -7.15 -1.22 -1.05
C LEU A 56 -5.62 -1.06 -1.09
N ALA A 57 -5.02 -0.45 -0.06
CA ALA A 57 -3.58 -0.20 0.01
C ALA A 57 -2.74 -1.48 -0.01
N SER A 58 -3.20 -2.54 0.67
CA SER A 58 -2.49 -3.81 0.73
C SER A 58 -2.88 -4.74 -0.41
N ALA A 59 -4.18 -4.87 -0.70
CA ALA A 59 -4.71 -5.85 -1.65
C ALA A 59 -4.64 -5.38 -3.12
N GLY A 60 -4.62 -4.06 -3.38
CA GLY A 60 -4.51 -3.52 -4.75
C GLY A 60 -3.25 -3.97 -5.49
N PRO A 61 -2.06 -3.81 -4.90
CA PRO A 61 -0.80 -4.32 -5.49
C PRO A 61 -0.79 -5.83 -5.69
N GLU A 62 -1.33 -6.59 -4.73
CA GLU A 62 -1.45 -8.06 -4.84
C GLU A 62 -2.34 -8.46 -6.03
N ALA A 63 -3.50 -7.80 -6.19
CA ALA A 63 -4.39 -8.01 -7.33
C ALA A 63 -3.69 -7.70 -8.65
N LEU A 64 -2.97 -6.58 -8.72
CA LEU A 64 -2.25 -6.16 -9.92
C LEU A 64 -1.17 -7.17 -10.31
N ALA A 65 -0.43 -7.68 -9.34
CA ALA A 65 0.59 -8.71 -9.58
C ALA A 65 -0.03 -10.00 -10.15
N GLY A 66 -1.16 -10.46 -9.60
CA GLY A 66 -1.87 -11.63 -10.10
C GLY A 66 -2.36 -11.47 -11.54
N VAL A 67 -2.98 -10.32 -11.86
CA VAL A 67 -3.47 -10.04 -13.24
C VAL A 67 -2.32 -9.97 -14.24
N ARG A 68 -1.18 -9.38 -13.87
CA ARG A 68 0.01 -9.34 -14.74
C ARG A 68 0.56 -10.73 -15.03
N ARG A 69 0.70 -11.57 -13.99
CA ARG A 69 1.14 -12.96 -14.16
C ARG A 69 0.19 -13.77 -15.03
N ALA A 70 -1.11 -13.55 -14.90
CA ALA A 70 -2.11 -14.18 -15.77
C ALA A 70 -1.94 -13.74 -17.24
N LEU A 71 -1.72 -12.45 -17.51
CA LEU A 71 -1.42 -11.97 -18.87
C LEU A 71 -0.10 -12.53 -19.41
N GLU A 72 0.94 -12.63 -18.59
CA GLU A 72 2.22 -13.21 -18.99
C GLU A 72 2.01 -14.68 -19.42
N ALA A 73 1.25 -15.46 -18.66
CA ALA A 73 0.91 -16.83 -19.01
C ALA A 73 0.11 -16.92 -20.32
N LEU A 74 -0.92 -16.09 -20.51
CA LEU A 74 -1.72 -16.07 -21.73
C LEU A 74 -0.89 -15.70 -22.97
N GLN A 75 0.09 -14.81 -22.83
CA GLN A 75 0.97 -14.38 -23.92
C GLN A 75 2.03 -15.42 -24.32
N THR A 76 2.17 -16.52 -23.57
CA THR A 76 3.03 -17.65 -23.99
C THR A 76 2.41 -18.48 -25.11
N VAL A 77 1.11 -18.31 -25.36
CA VAL A 77 0.36 -19.03 -26.39
C VAL A 77 0.26 -18.17 -27.65
N PRO A 78 0.46 -18.75 -28.86
CA PRO A 78 0.31 -18.02 -30.11
C PRO A 78 -1.11 -17.42 -30.28
N VAL A 79 -1.14 -16.20 -30.82
CA VAL A 79 -2.33 -15.32 -30.91
C VAL A 79 -3.43 -15.84 -31.87
N ASP A 80 -3.19 -16.93 -32.60
CA ASP A 80 -4.14 -17.47 -33.58
C ASP A 80 -5.35 -18.17 -32.94
N ASN A 81 -5.33 -18.39 -31.62
CA ASN A 81 -6.43 -19.05 -30.92
C ASN A 81 -7.49 -18.03 -30.44
N PRO A 82 -8.73 -18.08 -30.95
CA PRO A 82 -9.77 -17.09 -30.63
C PRO A 82 -10.18 -17.12 -29.15
N VAL A 83 -10.14 -18.28 -28.50
CA VAL A 83 -10.44 -18.43 -27.06
C VAL A 83 -9.38 -17.73 -26.21
N VAL A 84 -8.10 -17.87 -26.59
CA VAL A 84 -7.00 -17.16 -25.92
C VAL A 84 -7.10 -15.66 -26.15
N GLY A 85 -7.53 -15.23 -27.34
CA GLY A 85 -7.83 -13.83 -27.63
C GLY A 85 -8.92 -13.26 -26.73
N GLU A 86 -10.04 -13.97 -26.56
CA GLU A 86 -11.14 -13.57 -25.67
C GLU A 86 -10.69 -13.54 -24.19
N ALA A 87 -9.99 -14.57 -23.73
CA ALA A 87 -9.44 -14.60 -22.37
C ALA A 87 -8.48 -13.42 -22.13
N THR A 88 -7.59 -13.15 -23.08
CA THR A 88 -6.63 -12.04 -23.01
C THR A 88 -7.34 -10.69 -22.96
N ALA A 89 -8.37 -10.48 -23.79
CA ALA A 89 -9.16 -9.24 -23.77
C ALA A 89 -9.86 -9.02 -22.42
N ASN A 90 -10.42 -10.08 -21.83
CA ASN A 90 -11.06 -10.01 -20.52
C ASN A 90 -10.05 -9.73 -19.39
N VAL A 91 -8.89 -10.40 -19.38
CA VAL A 91 -7.84 -10.13 -18.38
C VAL A 91 -7.26 -8.72 -18.56
N ALA A 92 -7.02 -8.26 -19.80
CA ALA A 92 -6.56 -6.89 -20.07
C ALA A 92 -7.60 -5.84 -19.63
N GLY A 93 -8.89 -6.11 -19.86
CA GLY A 93 -9.96 -5.26 -19.35
C GLY A 93 -9.97 -5.18 -17.81
N SER A 94 -9.69 -6.29 -17.12
CA SER A 94 -9.53 -6.28 -15.67
C SER A 94 -8.28 -5.51 -15.22
N LEU A 95 -7.17 -5.61 -15.96
CA LEU A 95 -5.91 -4.93 -15.63
C LEU A 95 -6.10 -3.41 -15.54
N GLY A 96 -6.86 -2.81 -16.47
CA GLY A 96 -7.15 -1.38 -16.44
C GLY A 96 -7.84 -0.94 -15.15
N LEU A 97 -8.82 -1.71 -14.67
CA LEU A 97 -9.54 -1.45 -13.42
C LEU A 97 -8.62 -1.62 -12.21
N VAL A 98 -7.85 -2.70 -12.17
CA VAL A 98 -6.95 -3.00 -11.05
C VAL A 98 -5.79 -2.01 -10.97
N PHE A 99 -5.29 -1.53 -12.11
CA PHE A 99 -4.29 -0.47 -12.18
C PHE A 99 -4.80 0.84 -11.57
N GLN A 100 -6.03 1.25 -11.93
CA GLN A 100 -6.65 2.45 -11.36
C GLN A 100 -6.86 2.32 -9.84
N LEU A 101 -7.25 1.13 -9.37
CA LEU A 101 -7.37 0.82 -7.95
C LEU A 101 -6.02 0.96 -7.21
N ALA A 102 -4.95 0.34 -7.74
CA ALA A 102 -3.62 0.41 -7.14
C ALA A 102 -3.05 1.85 -7.16
N GLN A 103 -3.31 2.60 -8.23
CA GLN A 103 -2.91 4.01 -8.33
C GLN A 103 -3.64 4.88 -7.30
N SER A 104 -4.94 4.64 -7.09
CA SER A 104 -5.74 5.33 -6.07
C SER A 104 -5.21 5.06 -4.66
N ALA A 105 -4.79 3.83 -4.39
CA ALA A 105 -4.17 3.44 -3.12
C ALA A 105 -2.84 4.18 -2.84
N SER A 106 -2.03 4.35 -3.90
CA SER A 106 -0.76 5.06 -3.83
C SER A 106 -0.94 6.56 -3.56
N GLN A 107 -1.97 7.17 -4.16
CA GLN A 107 -2.30 8.58 -3.93
C GLN A 107 -2.84 8.83 -2.52
N ALA A 108 -3.65 7.92 -1.98
CA ALA A 108 -4.15 8.03 -0.61
C ALA A 108 -3.02 7.97 0.44
N SER A 109 -1.97 7.20 0.18
CA SER A 109 -0.82 7.05 1.10
C SER A 109 0.11 8.28 1.09
N ALA A 110 0.17 9.03 -0.02
CA ALA A 110 1.03 10.21 -0.14
C ALA A 110 0.50 11.43 0.64
N ALA A 111 -0.81 11.48 0.93
CA ALA A 111 -1.45 12.61 1.61
C ALA A 111 -1.21 12.66 3.14
N THR A 112 -0.63 11.62 3.75
CA THR A 112 -0.41 11.54 5.20
C THR A 112 1.02 11.89 5.65
N THR A 113 1.86 12.37 4.73
CA THR A 113 3.25 12.78 5.04
C THR A 113 3.44 14.28 4.87
N ASP A 114 2.63 15.09 5.56
CA ASP A 114 3.05 16.44 5.96
C ASP A 114 3.40 16.37 7.46
N PRO A 115 4.68 16.35 7.84
CA PRO A 115 5.05 16.60 9.23
C PRO A 115 4.60 18.02 9.56
N PRO A 116 3.86 18.28 10.65
CA PRO A 116 3.61 19.64 11.08
C PRO A 116 4.97 20.31 11.25
N ALA A 117 5.24 21.31 10.41
CA ALA A 117 6.39 22.17 10.54
C ALA A 117 6.48 22.59 12.01
N ALA A 118 7.55 22.13 12.67
CA ALA A 118 7.84 22.50 14.04
C ALA A 118 7.67 24.01 14.16
N MET A 119 6.84 24.41 15.13
CA MET A 119 6.65 25.80 15.54
C MET A 119 8.02 26.47 15.56
N HIS A 120 8.23 27.45 14.68
CA HIS A 120 9.34 28.37 14.82
C HIS A 120 9.18 29.06 16.17
N ALA A 121 9.92 28.56 17.16
CA ALA A 121 10.14 29.25 18.41
C ALA A 121 10.68 30.64 18.08
N ALA A 122 10.01 31.67 18.61
CA ALA A 122 10.38 33.06 18.46
C ALA A 122 11.85 33.28 18.88
N PRO A 123 12.62 34.14 18.18
CA PRO A 123 13.90 34.61 18.69
C PRO A 123 13.65 35.47 19.92
N GLN A 124 13.91 34.93 21.11
CA GLN A 124 14.00 35.73 22.32
C GLN A 124 15.30 36.57 22.25
N PRO A 125 15.24 37.90 22.39
CA PRO A 125 16.43 38.73 22.48
C PRO A 125 17.18 38.42 23.78
N VAL A 126 18.44 38.03 23.62
CA VAL A 126 19.42 37.85 24.69
C VAL A 126 19.69 39.19 25.38
N VAL A 127 19.34 39.28 26.66
CA VAL A 127 19.82 40.35 27.55
C VAL A 127 21.14 39.89 28.20
N PRO A 128 22.22 40.69 28.15
CA PRO A 128 23.50 40.32 28.74
C PRO A 128 23.41 40.31 30.27
N ALA A 129 23.71 39.15 30.87
CA ALA A 129 23.85 38.98 32.30
C ALA A 129 25.06 39.78 32.81
N GLN A 130 24.80 40.69 33.77
CA GLN A 130 25.81 41.44 34.49
C GLN A 130 26.70 40.51 35.34
N ALA A 131 27.95 40.96 35.50
CA ALA A 131 29.08 40.27 36.10
C ALA A 131 28.90 39.85 37.58
N PRO A 132 29.65 38.84 38.05
CA PRO A 132 29.59 38.33 39.42
C PRO A 132 30.31 39.23 40.42
N ILE A 133 29.66 39.54 41.54
CA ILE A 133 30.30 40.04 42.77
C ILE A 133 30.35 38.89 43.79
N PRO A 134 31.54 38.30 44.05
CA PRO A 134 31.72 37.37 45.16
C PRO A 134 31.79 38.15 46.48
N VAL A 135 30.78 37.98 47.34
CA VAL A 135 30.83 38.44 48.73
C VAL A 135 31.50 37.37 49.60
N ALA A 136 32.44 37.84 50.42
CA ALA A 136 33.40 37.08 51.18
C ALA A 136 32.80 36.25 52.33
N GLU A 137 33.43 35.09 52.53
CA GLU A 137 33.37 34.22 53.70
C GLU A 137 34.03 34.88 54.92
N PRO A 138 33.49 34.70 56.14
CA PRO A 138 34.29 34.03 57.17
C PRO A 138 33.45 33.10 58.07
N ALA A 139 33.65 31.79 57.93
CA ALA A 139 33.17 30.81 58.90
C ALA A 139 34.22 30.63 60.01
N LEU A 140 33.89 31.20 61.17
CA LEU A 140 34.67 31.13 62.40
C LEU A 140 34.63 29.72 62.99
N ALA A 141 35.80 29.30 63.47
CA ALA A 141 36.12 28.10 64.21
C ALA A 141 35.06 27.62 65.23
N GLN A 142 34.96 26.29 65.41
CA GLN A 142 35.25 25.65 66.70
C GLN A 142 35.30 24.11 66.61
N ALA A 143 36.33 23.57 67.27
CA ALA A 143 36.72 22.17 67.32
C ALA A 143 36.00 21.38 68.45
N PRO A 144 35.76 20.07 68.30
CA PRO A 144 35.38 19.21 69.41
C PRO A 144 36.63 18.73 70.17
N LEU A 145 36.66 19.05 71.45
CA LEU A 145 37.69 18.66 72.42
C LEU A 145 37.41 17.23 72.90
N ALA A 146 38.36 16.33 72.63
CA ALA A 146 38.40 14.99 73.21
C ALA A 146 38.81 15.10 74.69
N GLN A 147 38.09 14.41 75.58
CA GLN A 147 38.59 14.07 76.91
C GLN A 147 38.51 12.57 77.15
N ALA A 148 39.54 12.14 77.88
CA ALA A 148 39.98 10.79 78.24
C ALA A 148 38.94 9.90 78.92
#